data_AF-A0A9W5Y7V6-F1
#
_entry.id   AF-A0A9W5Y7V6-F1
#
_cell.length_a   1.000
_cell.length_b   1.000
_cell.length_c   1.000
_cell.angle_alpha   90.00
_cell.angle_beta   90.00
_cell.angle_gamma   90.00
#
_symmetry.space_group_name_H-M   'P 1'
#
loop_
_entity.id
_entity.type
_entity.pdbx_description
1 polymer ?
#
loop_
_entity_poly.entity_id
_entity_poly.type
_entity_poly.pdbx_seq_one_letter_code
_entity_poly.pdbx_strand_id
1 'polypeptide(L)'
;MSYTTEGQPQGIANILTNRIRESLISEIVAINQYNYHIHNSECASLVNLWIHIRDDEIRHFSMFSELLRKYDPMQQKMFEEIKGHVNIDFTNCFSLKSDNRINIPNSIRSDIKGELEAVILYEYVLSSNKYRDVYEVYNEIINDEKEHFEELSYAINKYDSTFGIKTHL
;
A
#
# COMPACT_ATOMS: atom_id res chain seq x y z
N MET A 1 5.39 13.17 -10.29
CA MET A 1 5.84 13.67 -8.97
C MET A 1 6.63 12.55 -8.33
N SER A 2 7.78 12.85 -7.70
CA SER A 2 8.56 11.86 -6.94
C SER A 2 7.92 11.77 -5.56
N TYR A 3 7.35 10.61 -5.22
CA TYR A 3 6.95 10.33 -3.85
C TYR A 3 8.21 10.06 -3.02
N THR A 4 8.21 10.55 -1.79
CA THR A 4 9.37 10.57 -0.90
C THR A 4 9.41 9.29 -0.08
N THR A 5 9.80 8.19 -0.70
CA THR A 5 10.16 6.97 0.03
C THR A 5 11.69 6.85 0.06
N GLU A 6 12.26 6.57 1.23
CA GLU A 6 13.69 6.29 1.32
C GLU A 6 14.06 5.12 0.38
N GLY A 7 15.08 5.33 -0.45
CA GLY A 7 15.54 4.32 -1.42
C GLY A 7 14.84 4.32 -2.77
N GLN A 8 13.87 5.21 -3.04
CA GLN A 8 13.25 5.30 -4.37
C GLN A 8 14.21 5.91 -5.41
N PRO A 9 14.39 5.27 -6.59
CA PRO A 9 15.11 5.86 -7.72
C PRO A 9 14.50 7.22 -8.11
N GLN A 10 15.34 8.24 -8.21
CA GLN A 10 14.90 9.59 -8.59
C GLN A 10 14.62 9.68 -10.10
N GLY A 11 13.47 10.25 -10.49
CA GLY A 11 13.10 10.41 -11.90
C GLY A 11 11.58 10.53 -12.12
N ILE A 12 11.15 10.56 -13.39
CA ILE A 12 9.73 10.47 -13.79
C ILE A 12 9.53 9.17 -14.57
N ALA A 13 8.67 8.28 -14.08
CA ALA A 13 8.23 7.12 -14.86
C ALA A 13 7.40 7.54 -16.09
N ASN A 14 8.07 7.58 -17.25
CA ASN A 14 7.43 7.97 -18.51
C ASN A 14 6.81 6.79 -19.28
N ILE A 15 7.13 5.56 -18.91
CA ILE A 15 6.63 4.34 -19.57
C ILE A 15 5.64 3.66 -18.62
N LEU A 16 4.54 3.10 -19.16
CA LEU A 16 3.48 2.43 -18.39
C LEU A 16 4.04 1.41 -17.39
N THR A 17 4.95 0.54 -17.82
CA THR A 17 5.55 -0.49 -16.94
C THR A 17 6.33 0.11 -15.77
N ASN A 18 6.95 1.27 -15.93
CA ASN A 18 7.61 1.97 -14.83
C ASN A 18 6.61 2.60 -13.86
N ARG A 19 5.46 3.08 -14.36
CA ARG A 19 4.39 3.59 -13.51
C ARG A 19 3.74 2.48 -12.69
N ILE A 20 3.53 1.31 -13.29
CA ILE A 20 3.05 0.13 -12.57
C ILE A 20 4.06 -0.29 -11.50
N ARG A 21 5.37 -0.18 -11.76
CA ARG A 21 6.41 -0.41 -10.74
C ARG A 21 6.37 0.61 -9.61
N GLU A 22 6.15 1.89 -9.91
CA GLU A 22 5.94 2.91 -8.88
C GLU A 22 4.71 2.59 -8.02
N SER A 23 3.61 2.14 -8.63
CA SER A 23 2.44 1.65 -7.89
C SER A 23 2.76 0.45 -7.00
N LEU A 24 3.47 -0.57 -7.51
CA LEU A 24 3.91 -1.72 -6.69
C LEU A 24 4.78 -1.31 -5.50
N ILE A 25 5.64 -0.31 -5.66
CA ILE A 25 6.46 0.22 -4.57
C ILE A 25 5.56 0.91 -3.53
N SER A 26 4.56 1.69 -3.96
CA SER A 26 3.58 2.31 -3.08
C SER A 26 2.85 1.26 -2.23
N GLU A 27 2.37 0.19 -2.84
CA GLU A 27 1.71 -0.92 -2.12
C GLU A 27 2.63 -1.57 -1.08
N ILE A 28 3.90 -1.83 -1.43
CA ILE A 28 4.86 -2.41 -0.47
C ILE A 28 5.07 -1.47 0.74
N VAL A 29 5.12 -0.16 0.50
CA VAL A 29 5.26 0.82 1.59
C VAL A 29 4.03 0.78 2.50
N ALA A 30 2.82 0.79 1.94
CA ALA A 30 1.58 0.69 2.69
C ALA A 30 1.49 -0.62 3.50
N ILE A 31 1.73 -1.78 2.86
CA ILE A 31 1.75 -3.10 3.51
C ILE A 31 2.71 -3.12 4.70
N ASN A 32 3.92 -2.59 4.53
CA ASN A 32 4.92 -2.57 5.60
C ASN A 32 4.52 -1.63 6.74
N GLN A 33 3.95 -0.47 6.43
CA GLN A 33 3.46 0.49 7.42
C GLN A 33 2.31 -0.11 8.25
N TYR A 34 1.32 -0.72 7.61
CA TYR A 34 0.22 -1.37 8.32
C TYR A 34 0.71 -2.57 9.15
N ASN A 35 1.62 -3.39 8.64
CA ASN A 35 2.25 -4.46 9.42
C ASN A 35 2.95 -3.91 10.68
N TYR A 36 3.66 -2.80 10.54
CA TYR A 36 4.30 -2.14 11.68
C TYR A 36 3.26 -1.67 12.70
N HIS A 37 2.16 -1.05 12.28
CA HIS A 37 1.09 -0.62 13.18
C HIS A 37 0.39 -1.80 13.88
N ILE A 38 0.09 -2.87 13.15
CA ILE A 38 -0.53 -4.10 13.67
C ILE A 38 0.35 -4.75 14.74
N HIS A 39 1.67 -4.82 14.52
CA HIS A 39 2.58 -5.49 15.45
C HIS A 39 2.83 -4.70 16.74
N ASN A 40 2.60 -3.38 16.71
CA ASN A 40 3.01 -2.47 17.78
C ASN A 40 1.83 -1.78 18.48
N SER A 41 0.60 -2.23 18.25
CA SER A 41 -0.63 -1.70 18.87
C SER A 41 -1.35 -2.75 19.68
N GLU A 42 -1.89 -2.32 20.83
CA GLU A 42 -2.76 -3.14 21.69
C GLU A 42 -4.25 -2.82 21.49
N CYS A 43 -4.59 -1.84 20.64
CA CYS A 43 -5.97 -1.44 20.39
C CYS A 43 -6.64 -2.39 19.39
N ALA A 44 -7.32 -3.43 19.90
CA ALA A 44 -7.88 -4.51 19.07
C ALA A 44 -8.79 -4.03 17.92
N SER A 45 -9.65 -3.03 18.15
CA SER A 45 -10.53 -2.50 17.10
C SER A 45 -9.75 -1.82 15.97
N LEU A 46 -8.69 -1.08 16.31
CA LEU A 46 -7.84 -0.42 15.34
C LEU A 46 -6.92 -1.41 14.61
N VAL A 47 -6.44 -2.44 15.32
CA VAL A 47 -5.69 -3.54 14.71
C VAL A 47 -6.52 -4.27 13.66
N ASN A 48 -7.81 -4.51 13.93
CA ASN A 48 -8.69 -5.13 12.94
C ASN A 48 -8.88 -4.26 11.69
N LEU A 49 -9.03 -2.94 11.86
CA LEU A 49 -9.10 -2.01 10.73
C LEU A 49 -7.81 -2.05 9.90
N TRP A 50 -6.64 -1.98 10.54
CA TRP A 50 -5.37 -2.07 9.81
C TRP A 50 -5.15 -3.42 9.13
N ILE A 51 -5.66 -4.53 9.70
CA ILE A 51 -5.61 -5.84 9.03
C ILE A 51 -6.45 -5.82 7.77
N HIS A 52 -7.67 -5.29 7.84
CA HIS A 52 -8.56 -5.16 6.68
C HIS A 52 -7.88 -4.39 5.55
N ILE A 53 -7.41 -3.17 5.82
CA ILE A 53 -6.77 -2.32 4.80
C ILE A 53 -5.51 -3.02 4.24
N ARG A 54 -4.65 -3.57 5.12
CA ARG A 54 -3.45 -4.29 4.69
C ARG A 54 -3.74 -5.47 3.77
N ASP A 55 -4.83 -6.19 3.99
CA ASP A 55 -5.21 -7.32 3.14
C ASP A 55 -5.65 -6.83 1.75
N ASP A 56 -6.28 -5.65 1.67
CA ASP A 56 -6.56 -4.96 0.42
C ASP A 56 -5.28 -4.50 -0.27
N GLU A 57 -4.29 -3.94 0.44
CA GLU A 57 -3.00 -3.58 -0.18
C GLU A 57 -2.24 -4.80 -0.75
N ILE A 58 -2.35 -5.96 -0.09
CA ILE A 58 -1.79 -7.22 -0.63
C ILE A 58 -2.51 -7.63 -1.92
N ARG A 59 -3.84 -7.42 -1.99
CA ARG A 59 -4.63 -7.63 -3.20
C ARG A 59 -4.21 -6.65 -4.30
N HIS A 60 -4.08 -5.36 -4.00
CA HIS A 60 -3.63 -4.32 -4.92
C HIS A 60 -2.24 -4.65 -5.50
N PHE A 61 -1.30 -5.04 -4.65
CA PHE A 61 0.03 -5.50 -5.07
C PHE A 61 -0.05 -6.67 -6.06
N SER A 62 -0.93 -7.62 -5.81
CA SER A 62 -1.15 -8.77 -6.69
C SER A 62 -1.72 -8.34 -8.05
N MET A 63 -2.72 -7.45 -8.06
CA MET A 63 -3.33 -6.90 -9.27
C MET A 63 -2.31 -6.14 -10.12
N PHE A 64 -1.52 -5.24 -9.52
CA PHE A 64 -0.46 -4.53 -10.23
C PHE A 64 0.64 -5.48 -10.73
N SER A 65 0.95 -6.55 -9.99
CA SER A 65 1.94 -7.53 -10.40
C SER A 65 1.50 -8.30 -11.65
N GLU A 66 0.23 -8.67 -11.72
CA GLU A 66 -0.38 -9.27 -12.92
C GLU A 66 -0.37 -8.32 -14.11
N LEU A 67 -0.76 -7.07 -13.87
CA LEU A 67 -0.75 -6.02 -14.90
C LEU A 67 0.67 -5.77 -15.41
N LEU A 68 1.67 -5.69 -14.54
CA LEU A 68 3.08 -5.52 -14.92
C LEU A 68 3.54 -6.66 -15.83
N ARG A 69 3.26 -7.91 -15.43
CA ARG A 69 3.64 -9.09 -16.22
C ARG A 69 2.96 -9.10 -17.59
N LYS A 70 1.73 -8.62 -17.70
CA LYS A 70 1.04 -8.49 -18.99
C LYS A 70 1.73 -7.50 -19.93
N TYR A 71 2.26 -6.40 -19.40
CA TYR A 71 2.86 -5.31 -20.19
C TYR A 71 4.39 -5.37 -20.29
N ASP A 72 5.04 -6.25 -19.54
CA ASP A 72 6.48 -6.50 -19.60
C ASP A 72 6.74 -8.00 -19.86
N PRO A 73 6.92 -8.41 -21.14
CA PRO A 73 7.14 -9.80 -21.50
C PRO A 73 8.37 -10.43 -20.85
N MET A 74 9.40 -9.63 -20.56
CA MET A 74 10.58 -10.14 -19.87
C MET A 74 10.25 -10.44 -18.40
N GLN A 75 9.50 -9.56 -17.74
CA GLN A 75 9.00 -9.81 -16.37
C GLN A 75 8.15 -11.08 -16.30
N GLN A 76 7.25 -11.31 -17.27
CA GLN A 76 6.46 -12.54 -17.35
C GLN A 76 7.35 -13.77 -17.52
N LYS A 77 8.30 -13.72 -18.45
CA LYS A 77 9.25 -14.82 -18.67
C LYS A 77 10.03 -15.17 -17.40
N MET A 78 10.55 -14.17 -16.69
CA MET A 78 11.27 -14.37 -15.42
C MET A 78 10.37 -15.01 -14.35
N PHE A 79 9.11 -14.59 -14.26
CA PHE A 79 8.15 -15.18 -13.32
C PHE A 79 7.92 -16.68 -13.59
N GLU A 80 7.78 -17.07 -14.87
CA GLU A 80 7.62 -18.47 -15.27
C GLU A 80 8.84 -19.32 -14.95
N GLU A 81 10.05 -18.79 -15.18
CA GLU A 81 11.32 -19.47 -14.89
C GLU A 81 11.54 -19.66 -13.37
N ILE A 82 11.17 -18.68 -12.54
CA ILE A 82 11.39 -18.72 -11.09
C ILE A 82 10.45 -19.72 -10.38
N LYS A 83 9.23 -19.93 -10.92
CA LYS A 83 8.17 -20.74 -10.29
C LYS A 83 8.57 -22.19 -9.97
N GLY A 84 9.65 -22.70 -10.57
CA GLY A 84 10.21 -24.03 -10.28
C GLY A 84 11.62 -24.03 -9.66
N HIS A 85 12.24 -22.86 -9.44
CA HIS A 85 13.66 -22.75 -9.09
C HIS A 85 13.91 -22.28 -7.65
N VAL A 86 12.99 -21.51 -7.07
CA VAL A 86 13.14 -20.97 -5.71
C VAL A 86 12.36 -21.84 -4.72
N ASN A 87 13.08 -22.54 -3.86
CA ASN A 87 12.51 -23.26 -2.71
C ASN A 87 13.06 -22.63 -1.43
N ILE A 88 12.20 -21.97 -0.66
CA ILE A 88 12.56 -21.32 0.60
C ILE A 88 12.05 -22.20 1.74
N ASP A 89 12.96 -22.69 2.57
CA ASP A 89 12.62 -23.36 3.82
C ASP A 89 12.52 -22.34 4.95
N PHE A 90 11.30 -22.11 5.44
CA PHE A 90 11.03 -21.19 6.54
C PHE A 90 11.21 -21.82 7.94
N THR A 91 11.66 -23.08 8.04
CA THR A 91 11.74 -23.80 9.33
C THR A 91 12.64 -23.10 10.36
N ASN A 92 13.63 -22.32 9.92
CA ASN A 92 14.52 -21.54 10.80
C ASN A 92 14.31 -20.01 10.71
N CYS A 93 13.18 -19.58 10.14
CA CYS A 93 12.84 -18.16 10.12
C CYS A 93 12.13 -17.78 11.42
N PHE A 94 12.66 -16.77 12.12
CA PHE A 94 12.06 -16.23 13.34
C PHE A 94 11.71 -14.76 13.14
N SER A 95 10.51 -14.37 13.55
CA SER A 95 10.15 -12.96 13.65
C SER A 95 10.70 -12.41 14.95
N LEU A 96 11.55 -11.39 14.87
CA LEU A 96 11.87 -10.58 16.04
C LEU A 96 10.64 -9.74 16.40
N LYS A 97 10.16 -9.82 17.64
CA LYS A 97 9.19 -8.84 18.14
C LYS A 97 9.96 -7.57 18.45
N SER A 98 9.68 -6.48 17.73
CA SER A 98 10.11 -5.15 18.18
C SER A 98 9.15 -4.68 19.28
N ASP A 99 9.67 -4.25 20.43
CA ASP A 99 8.87 -3.62 21.49
C ASP A 99 8.84 -2.10 21.29
N ASN A 100 8.20 -1.65 20.21
CA ASN A 100 8.15 -0.23 19.87
C ASN A 100 6.69 0.25 19.84
N ARG A 101 6.15 0.62 21.00
CA ARG A 101 4.79 1.22 21.08
C ARG A 101 4.65 2.40 20.11
N ILE A 102 3.56 2.40 19.34
CA ILE A 102 3.26 3.48 18.39
C ILE A 102 2.43 4.61 19.01
N ASN A 103 2.52 5.79 18.41
CA ASN A 103 1.59 6.88 18.68
C ASN A 103 0.37 6.72 17.76
N ILE A 104 -0.78 6.30 18.31
CA ILE A 104 -1.99 5.99 17.54
C ILE A 104 -2.42 7.15 16.63
N PRO A 105 -2.62 8.40 17.12
CA PRO A 105 -3.01 9.50 16.25
C PRO A 105 -2.05 9.78 15.10
N ASN A 106 -0.75 9.74 15.35
CA ASN A 106 0.25 9.97 14.29
C ASN A 106 0.29 8.82 13.29
N SER A 107 0.06 7.59 13.75
CA SER A 107 0.01 6.40 12.89
C SER A 107 -1.17 6.51 11.92
N ILE A 108 -2.37 6.80 12.44
CA ILE A 108 -3.56 6.99 11.59
C ILE A 108 -3.38 8.17 10.62
N ARG A 109 -2.77 9.29 11.04
CA ARG A 109 -2.47 10.41 10.13
C ARG A 109 -1.46 10.04 9.05
N SER A 110 -0.47 9.22 9.38
CA SER A 110 0.50 8.71 8.41
C SER A 110 -0.17 7.81 7.39
N ASP A 111 -1.10 6.96 7.83
CA ASP A 111 -1.90 6.09 6.97
C ASP A 111 -2.77 6.94 6.02
N ILE A 112 -3.54 7.89 6.56
CA ILE A 112 -4.36 8.84 5.79
C ILE A 112 -3.54 9.55 4.71
N LYS A 113 -2.33 10.02 5.06
CA LYS A 113 -1.42 10.66 4.09
C LYS A 113 -1.02 9.69 2.99
N GLY A 114 -0.70 8.44 3.34
CA GLY A 114 -0.36 7.38 2.40
C GLY A 114 -1.48 7.14 1.38
N GLU A 115 -2.72 6.99 1.87
CA GLU A 115 -3.89 6.77 0.99
C GLU A 115 -4.09 7.92 0.00
N LEU A 116 -3.97 9.16 0.47
CA LEU A 116 -4.08 10.34 -0.40
C LEU A 116 -2.95 10.38 -1.45
N GLU A 117 -1.72 10.03 -1.06
CA GLU A 117 -0.59 9.97 -1.99
C GLU A 117 -0.79 8.90 -3.07
N ALA A 118 -1.31 7.72 -2.68
CA ALA A 118 -1.64 6.62 -3.58
C ALA A 118 -2.72 7.04 -4.60
N VAL A 119 -3.82 7.64 -4.14
CA VAL A 119 -4.88 8.16 -5.03
C VAL A 119 -4.31 9.13 -6.06
N ILE A 120 -3.51 10.11 -5.64
CA ILE A 120 -2.90 11.09 -6.55
C ILE A 120 -1.98 10.40 -7.55
N LEU A 121 -1.17 9.43 -7.11
CA LEU A 121 -0.26 8.67 -7.96
C LEU A 121 -1.04 7.92 -9.04
N TYR A 122 -2.10 7.22 -8.63
CA TYR A 122 -2.88 6.34 -9.49
C TYR A 122 -3.75 7.12 -10.49
N GLU A 123 -4.37 8.22 -10.05
CA GLU A 123 -5.09 9.13 -10.95
C GLU A 123 -4.14 9.76 -11.98
N TYR A 124 -2.89 10.06 -11.59
CA TYR A 124 -1.87 10.53 -12.54
C TYR A 124 -1.56 9.47 -13.61
N VAL A 125 -1.48 8.18 -13.25
CA VAL A 125 -1.32 7.10 -14.24
C VAL A 125 -2.50 7.07 -15.22
N LEU A 126 -3.73 7.16 -14.71
CA LEU A 126 -4.95 7.13 -15.52
C LEU A 126 -5.05 8.32 -16.49
N SER A 127 -4.62 9.52 -16.09
CA SER A 127 -4.72 10.75 -16.89
C SER A 127 -4.09 10.67 -18.28
N SER A 128 -3.15 9.74 -18.48
CA SER A 128 -2.43 9.54 -19.74
C SER A 128 -2.45 8.09 -20.23
N ASN A 129 -3.27 7.24 -19.61
CA ASN A 129 -3.46 5.84 -20.00
C ASN A 129 -4.38 5.71 -21.22
N LYS A 130 -4.15 4.67 -22.04
CA LYS A 130 -4.98 4.32 -23.22
C LYS A 130 -5.53 2.89 -23.19
N TYR A 131 -5.17 2.11 -22.17
CA TYR A 131 -5.49 0.69 -22.08
C TYR A 131 -6.65 0.47 -21.11
N ARG A 132 -7.70 -0.22 -21.57
CA ARG A 132 -8.94 -0.40 -20.81
C ARG A 132 -8.75 -1.21 -19.54
N ASP A 133 -8.00 -2.30 -19.61
CA ASP A 133 -7.66 -3.16 -18.48
C ASP A 133 -6.80 -2.44 -17.44
N VAL A 134 -5.84 -1.60 -17.88
CA VAL A 134 -5.11 -0.71 -16.97
C VAL A 134 -6.09 0.24 -16.28
N TYR A 135 -7.05 0.80 -17.02
CA TYR A 135 -8.07 1.67 -16.42
C TYR A 135 -8.90 0.92 -15.37
N GLU A 136 -9.39 -0.27 -15.69
CA GLU A 136 -10.23 -1.08 -14.80
C GLU A 136 -9.49 -1.39 -13.49
N VAL A 137 -8.25 -1.89 -13.57
CA VAL A 137 -7.43 -2.21 -12.38
C VAL A 137 -7.14 -0.98 -11.53
N TYR A 138 -6.62 0.10 -12.14
CA TYR A 138 -6.30 1.31 -11.38
C TYR A 138 -7.54 1.97 -10.79
N ASN A 139 -8.67 1.97 -11.50
CA ASN A 139 -9.90 2.59 -11.02
C ASN A 139 -10.51 1.80 -9.85
N GLU A 140 -10.41 0.47 -9.85
CA GLU A 140 -10.79 -0.36 -8.70
C GLU A 140 -9.97 0.05 -7.47
N ILE A 141 -8.65 -0.04 -7.57
CA ILE A 141 -7.71 0.29 -6.48
C ILE A 141 -7.90 1.72 -5.97
N ILE A 142 -8.06 2.71 -6.87
CA ILE A 142 -8.32 4.10 -6.47
C ILE A 142 -9.59 4.25 -5.61
N ASN A 143 -10.63 3.46 -5.87
CA ASN A 143 -11.85 3.53 -5.06
C ASN A 143 -11.64 2.87 -3.70
N ASP A 144 -10.86 1.79 -3.66
CA ASP A 144 -10.48 1.13 -2.41
C ASP A 144 -9.65 2.09 -1.54
N GLU A 145 -8.67 2.82 -2.09
CA GLU A 145 -7.89 3.82 -1.30
C GLU A 145 -8.75 4.99 -0.80
N LYS A 146 -9.77 5.37 -1.56
CA LYS A 146 -10.76 6.38 -1.13
C LYS A 146 -11.60 5.86 0.02
N GLU A 147 -11.95 4.57 0.02
CA GLU A 147 -12.63 3.92 1.14
C GLU A 147 -11.72 3.85 2.37
N HIS A 148 -10.47 3.39 2.22
CA HIS A 148 -9.47 3.35 3.30
C HIS A 148 -9.28 4.71 3.96
N PHE A 149 -9.18 5.78 3.16
CA PHE A 149 -9.12 7.16 3.66
C PHE A 149 -10.31 7.51 4.56
N GLU A 150 -11.54 7.16 4.16
CA GLU A 150 -12.75 7.45 4.93
C GLU A 150 -12.81 6.61 6.22
N GLU A 151 -12.41 5.34 6.18
CA GLU A 151 -12.35 4.49 7.36
C GLU A 151 -11.36 5.01 8.42
N LEU A 152 -10.17 5.41 7.98
CA LEU A 152 -9.13 6.00 8.84
C LEU A 152 -9.57 7.37 9.37
N SER A 153 -10.20 8.19 8.53
CA SER A 153 -10.78 9.49 8.91
C SER A 153 -11.86 9.32 9.97
N TYR A 154 -12.70 8.28 9.85
CA TYR A 154 -13.66 7.94 10.89
C TYR A 154 -12.96 7.49 12.18
N ALA A 155 -11.93 6.64 12.08
CA ALA A 155 -11.18 6.15 13.23
C ALA A 155 -10.53 7.26 14.05
N ILE A 156 -9.86 8.23 13.41
CA ILE A 156 -9.22 9.35 14.11
C ILE A 156 -10.26 10.29 14.75
N ASN A 157 -11.40 10.53 14.10
CA ASN A 157 -12.48 11.33 14.67
C ASN A 157 -13.09 10.67 15.92
N LYS A 158 -13.21 9.32 15.90
CA LYS A 158 -13.65 8.55 17.08
C LYS A 158 -12.64 8.59 18.20
N TYR A 159 -11.35 8.50 17.89
CA TYR A 159 -10.28 8.66 18.88
C TYR A 159 -10.38 10.03 19.57
N ASP A 160 -10.40 11.11 18.80
CA ASP A 160 -10.48 12.50 19.30
C ASP A 160 -11.70 12.71 20.21
N SER A 161 -12.86 12.23 19.77
CA SER A 161 -14.11 12.30 20.54
C SER A 161 -14.02 11.53 21.87
N THR A 162 -13.35 10.39 21.89
CA THR A 162 -13.24 9.52 23.09
C THR A 162 -12.35 10.13 24.16
N PHE A 163 -11.26 10.80 23.76
CA PHE A 163 -10.29 11.38 24.70
C PHE A 163 -10.50 12.88 24.95
N GLY A 164 -11.54 13.49 24.37
CA GLY A 164 -11.83 14.92 24.52
C GLY A 164 -10.74 15.80 23.90
N ILE A 165 -9.98 15.27 22.95
CA ILE A 165 -8.87 15.95 22.28
C ILE A 165 -9.44 16.60 21.02
N LYS A 166 -9.23 17.92 20.85
CA LYS A 166 -9.54 18.64 19.60
C LYS A 166 -8.30 18.69 18.74
N THR A 167 -7.86 17.54 18.23
CA THR A 167 -6.63 17.46 17.41
C THR A 167 -6.91 17.60 15.92
N HIS A 168 -7.99 18.31 15.55
CA HIS A 168 -8.41 18.69 14.20
C HIS A 168 -7.36 18.32 13.15
N LEU A 169 -7.63 17.25 12.39
CA LEU A 169 -7.01 17.03 11.09
C LEU A 169 -6.88 18.36 10.33
#